data_AF-A0A1M6BZM5-F1
#
_entry.id   AF-A0A1M6BZM5-F1
#
_cell.length_a   1.000
_cell.length_b   1.000
_cell.length_c   1.000
_cell.angle_alpha   90.00
_cell.angle_beta   90.00
_cell.angle_gamma   90.00
#
_symmetry.space_group_name_H-M   'P 1'
#
loop_
_entity.id
_entity.type
_entity.pdbx_description
1 polymer ?
#
loop_
_entity_poly.entity_id
_entity_poly.type
_entity_poly.pdbx_seq_one_letter_code
_entity_poly.pdbx_strand_id
1 'polypeptide(L)'
;MNFNERIENICNKVPFFIPLYNARVRHYVIKQHILNVYNQFQKYFSKSFEKNEMEWFVLFLLLHDIGKSIAYKKGNINNQIIETIILLEQYASDLDISKENLVIFNALLRSSLIGKYMESKISLNDTYDNIVEQSKVADMSIDRFFYFLSVYYQCDVASYTGDAGGIPYLEHLFDYKNGQKVYCEETKLLKFSEVYTSKYNELSKKIKEEYRLEDNKYKTEIPIQSNLKIVGKIDLSKFEKSKKEIVNNKENIYIIDTNVFVDYPDIISKIDEKYSVVISAKVIDELDYLKVSLTEEQKRNVQKALRLINESIDKRGIKMDIADLSLLPNDFNKKTPDNLILTVALKYKEENPIILTSDNGLQIKSKGLGVTTITLKEFLKQRKY
;
A
#
# COMPACT_ATOMS: atom_id res chain seq x y z
N MET A 1 -3.01 20.89 27.08
CA MET A 1 -2.72 21.70 25.87
C MET A 1 -3.86 21.51 24.88
N ASN A 2 -4.53 22.61 24.50
CA ASN A 2 -5.64 22.58 23.54
C ASN A 2 -5.11 22.43 22.09
N PHE A 3 -6.01 22.25 21.12
CA PHE A 3 -5.64 22.05 19.72
C PHE A 3 -4.74 23.16 19.16
N ASN A 4 -5.10 24.43 19.39
CA ASN A 4 -4.39 25.57 18.83
C ASN A 4 -2.96 25.66 19.38
N GLU A 5 -2.81 25.50 20.70
CA GLU A 5 -1.49 25.45 21.35
C GLU A 5 -0.62 24.31 20.80
N ARG A 6 -1.20 23.13 20.55
CA ARG A 6 -0.46 21.99 19.96
C ARG A 6 0.00 22.30 18.54
N ILE A 7 -0.88 22.82 17.69
CA ILE A 7 -0.53 23.21 16.31
C ILE A 7 0.51 24.34 16.30
N GLU A 8 0.37 25.33 17.16
CA GLU A 8 1.32 26.43 17.30
C GLU A 8 2.70 25.91 17.72
N ASN A 9 2.77 25.02 18.70
CA ASN A 9 4.04 24.40 19.10
C ASN A 9 4.69 23.57 17.98
N ILE A 10 3.90 22.82 17.21
CA ILE A 10 4.39 22.11 16.01
C ILE A 10 4.94 23.11 14.99
N CYS A 11 4.20 24.18 14.70
CA CYS A 11 4.61 25.20 13.73
C CYS A 11 5.82 26.03 14.18
N ASN A 12 5.98 26.25 15.49
CA ASN A 12 7.14 26.94 16.04
C ASN A 12 8.41 26.11 15.89
N LYS A 13 8.30 24.78 16.06
CA LYS A 13 9.40 23.83 15.83
C LYS A 13 9.69 23.64 14.34
N VAL A 14 8.63 23.55 13.53
CA VAL A 14 8.72 23.31 12.08
C VAL A 14 7.90 24.37 11.32
N PRO A 15 8.44 25.58 11.11
CA PRO A 15 7.73 26.66 10.40
C PRO A 15 7.28 26.28 8.99
N PHE A 16 7.97 25.32 8.35
CA PHE A 16 7.60 24.76 7.06
C PHE A 16 6.18 24.14 7.05
N PHE A 17 5.65 23.70 8.20
CA PHE A 17 4.31 23.11 8.27
C PHE A 17 3.18 24.15 8.25
N ILE A 18 3.46 25.43 8.52
CA ILE A 18 2.45 26.51 8.49
C ILE A 18 1.71 26.56 7.15
N PRO A 19 2.39 26.67 5.98
CA PRO A 19 1.70 26.67 4.69
C PRO A 19 1.04 25.33 4.36
N LEU A 20 1.49 24.21 4.93
CA LEU A 20 0.87 22.90 4.72
C LEU A 20 -0.45 22.76 5.48
N TYR A 21 -0.49 23.15 6.76
CA TYR A 21 -1.71 23.17 7.54
C TYR A 21 -2.77 24.11 6.95
N ASN A 22 -2.35 25.27 6.45
CA ASN A 22 -3.26 26.26 5.86
C ASN A 22 -3.62 25.95 4.40
N ALA A 23 -3.06 24.89 3.80
CA ALA A 23 -3.36 24.53 2.43
C ALA A 23 -4.80 24.02 2.30
N ARG A 24 -5.48 24.49 1.24
CA ARG A 24 -6.76 23.94 0.81
C ARG A 24 -6.51 22.75 -0.11
N VAL A 25 -7.14 21.62 0.20
CA VAL A 25 -7.14 20.42 -0.64
C VAL A 25 -8.58 20.05 -0.92
N ARG A 26 -8.94 19.96 -2.22
CA ARG A 26 -10.32 19.73 -2.66
C ARG A 26 -11.27 20.76 -2.01
N HIS A 27 -12.18 20.31 -1.16
CA HIS A 27 -13.24 21.13 -0.55
C HIS A 27 -12.92 21.63 0.86
N TYR A 28 -11.78 21.29 1.46
CA TYR A 28 -11.46 21.64 2.85
C TYR A 28 -10.02 22.15 3.05
N VAL A 29 -9.76 22.78 4.19
CA VAL A 29 -8.41 23.19 4.63
C VAL A 29 -7.85 22.13 5.56
N ILE A 30 -6.59 21.71 5.36
CA ILE A 30 -5.97 20.60 6.11
C ILE A 30 -6.09 20.81 7.63
N LYS A 31 -5.79 22.00 8.15
CA LYS A 31 -5.93 22.33 9.57
C LYS A 31 -7.36 22.12 10.09
N GLN A 32 -8.38 22.44 9.29
CA GLN A 32 -9.78 22.27 9.69
C GLN A 32 -10.17 20.78 9.75
N HIS A 33 -9.72 19.98 8.79
CA HIS A 33 -9.91 18.53 8.83
C HIS A 33 -9.26 17.93 10.06
N ILE A 34 -7.99 18.27 10.31
CA ILE A 34 -7.24 17.78 11.46
C ILE A 34 -7.88 18.22 12.79
N LEU A 35 -8.45 19.43 12.86
CA LEU A 35 -9.25 19.87 14.01
C LEU A 35 -10.49 18.98 14.22
N ASN A 36 -11.23 18.67 13.15
CA ASN A 36 -12.40 17.80 13.23
C ASN A 36 -12.00 16.39 13.70
N VAL A 37 -10.92 15.81 13.15
CA VAL A 37 -10.35 14.52 13.58
C VAL A 37 -9.96 14.55 15.06
N TYR A 38 -9.23 15.58 15.49
CA TYR A 38 -8.84 15.77 16.89
C TYR A 38 -10.05 15.87 17.82
N ASN A 39 -11.08 16.61 17.41
CA ASN A 39 -12.31 16.76 18.21
C ASN A 39 -13.07 15.43 18.33
N GLN A 40 -13.13 14.61 17.28
CA GLN A 40 -13.70 13.26 17.37
C GLN A 40 -12.91 12.39 18.36
N PHE A 41 -11.57 12.44 18.31
CA PHE A 41 -10.72 11.77 19.28
C PHE A 41 -11.01 12.21 20.73
N GLN A 42 -11.01 13.52 20.97
CA GLN A 42 -11.26 14.08 22.30
C GLN A 42 -12.64 13.70 22.84
N LYS A 43 -13.67 13.76 21.99
CA LYS A 43 -15.06 13.50 22.37
C LYS A 43 -15.31 12.03 22.72
N TYR A 44 -14.80 11.11 21.92
CA TYR A 44 -15.21 9.69 22.00
C TYR A 44 -14.13 8.76 22.56
N PHE A 45 -12.85 9.04 22.35
CA PHE A 45 -11.79 8.05 22.54
C PHE A 45 -10.79 8.41 23.64
N SER A 46 -10.59 9.71 23.92
CA SER A 46 -9.56 10.20 24.85
C SER A 46 -9.59 9.53 26.23
N LYS A 47 -10.78 9.28 26.79
CA LYS A 47 -10.95 8.66 28.11
C LYS A 47 -10.45 7.21 28.19
N SER A 48 -10.32 6.55 27.05
CA SER A 48 -9.92 5.14 26.93
C SER A 48 -8.40 4.95 26.79
N PHE A 49 -7.62 6.04 26.76
CA PHE A 49 -6.18 6.03 26.50
C PHE A 49 -5.39 6.36 27.77
N GLU A 50 -4.28 5.67 27.97
CA GLU A 50 -3.32 6.07 29.01
C GLU A 50 -2.65 7.39 28.61
N LYS A 51 -2.18 8.16 29.60
CA LYS A 51 -1.61 9.49 29.36
C LYS A 51 -0.46 9.47 28.35
N ASN A 52 0.45 8.51 28.47
CA ASN A 52 1.59 8.40 27.56
C ASN A 52 1.16 8.05 26.13
N GLU A 53 0.17 7.16 26.00
CA GLU A 53 -0.38 6.78 24.70
C GLU A 53 -1.13 7.93 24.03
N MET A 54 -1.89 8.67 24.83
CA MET A 54 -2.64 9.82 24.37
C MET A 54 -1.73 10.89 23.76
N GLU A 55 -0.59 11.19 24.38
CA GLU A 55 0.29 12.26 23.89
C GLU A 55 0.88 11.94 22.50
N TRP A 56 1.44 10.75 22.30
CA TRP A 56 1.99 10.38 20.99
C TRP A 56 0.89 10.18 19.96
N PHE A 57 -0.26 9.61 20.35
CA PHE A 57 -1.35 9.36 19.41
C PHE A 57 -2.02 10.66 18.96
N VAL A 58 -2.17 11.64 19.86
CA VAL A 58 -2.61 12.99 19.47
C VAL A 58 -1.62 13.62 18.51
N LEU A 59 -0.30 13.54 18.77
CA LEU A 59 0.70 14.07 17.85
C LEU A 59 0.60 13.43 16.47
N PHE A 60 0.42 12.10 16.41
CA PHE A 60 0.14 11.38 15.18
C PHE A 60 -1.09 11.92 14.43
N LEU A 61 -2.23 12.08 15.12
CA LEU A 61 -3.45 12.63 14.52
C LEU A 61 -3.25 14.07 14.01
N LEU A 62 -2.41 14.87 14.64
CA LEU A 62 -2.11 16.22 14.17
C LEU A 62 -1.22 16.25 12.93
N LEU A 63 -0.56 15.14 12.59
CA LEU A 63 0.41 15.05 11.50
C LEU A 63 -0.04 14.14 10.34
N HIS A 64 -1.03 13.27 10.53
CA HIS A 64 -1.38 12.20 9.58
C HIS A 64 -1.61 12.69 8.13
N ASP A 65 -2.20 13.88 7.97
CA ASP A 65 -2.57 14.44 6.67
C ASP A 65 -1.64 15.60 6.22
N ILE A 66 -0.51 15.84 6.90
CA ILE A 66 0.35 17.01 6.63
C ILE A 66 0.97 16.99 5.22
N GLY A 67 1.28 15.80 4.69
CA GLY A 67 1.81 15.62 3.33
C GLY A 67 0.77 15.75 2.21
N LYS A 68 -0.51 15.86 2.55
CA LYS A 68 -1.62 15.79 1.58
C LYS A 68 -1.62 16.91 0.56
N SER A 69 -1.27 18.13 0.98
CA SER A 69 -1.19 19.28 0.07
C SER A 69 -0.03 19.17 -0.92
N ILE A 70 1.07 18.53 -0.53
CA ILE A 70 2.21 18.25 -1.41
C ILE A 70 1.81 17.26 -2.49
N ALA A 71 1.21 16.13 -2.09
CA ALA A 71 0.72 15.11 -3.02
C ALA A 71 -0.32 15.68 -4.00
N TYR A 72 -1.23 16.53 -3.53
CA TYR A 72 -2.21 17.20 -4.36
C TYR A 72 -1.57 18.15 -5.39
N LYS A 73 -0.60 18.97 -4.98
CA LYS A 73 0.15 19.87 -5.90
C LYS A 73 0.96 19.09 -6.95
N LYS A 74 1.47 17.90 -6.60
CA LYS A 74 2.17 17.01 -7.53
C LYS A 74 1.24 16.24 -8.47
N GLY A 75 -0.09 16.39 -8.33
CA GLY A 75 -1.08 15.71 -9.17
C GLY A 75 -1.26 14.22 -8.88
N ASN A 76 -0.61 13.68 -7.83
CA ASN A 76 -0.69 12.26 -7.49
C ASN A 76 -1.33 12.05 -6.11
N ILE A 77 -2.65 11.88 -6.13
CA ILE A 77 -3.46 11.75 -4.92
C ILE A 77 -3.15 10.47 -4.12
N ASN A 78 -2.49 9.48 -4.74
CA ASN A 78 -2.15 8.21 -4.10
C ASN A 78 -0.87 8.29 -3.26
N ASN A 79 -0.08 9.36 -3.40
CA ASN A 79 1.19 9.52 -2.69
C ASN A 79 1.07 10.26 -1.36
N GLN A 80 -0.13 10.60 -0.89
CA GLN A 80 -0.34 11.36 0.37
C GLN A 80 0.40 10.72 1.56
N ILE A 81 0.29 9.39 1.70
CA ILE A 81 0.97 8.62 2.75
C ILE A 81 2.49 8.74 2.61
N ILE A 82 3.01 8.65 1.39
CA ILE A 82 4.45 8.73 1.12
C ILE A 82 4.98 10.11 1.51
N GLU A 83 4.30 11.19 1.09
CA GLU A 83 4.69 12.55 1.43
C GLU A 83 4.62 12.81 2.95
N THR A 84 3.59 12.32 3.65
CA THR A 84 3.52 12.42 5.11
C THR A 84 4.70 11.68 5.76
N ILE A 85 5.01 10.45 5.34
CA ILE A 85 6.13 9.67 5.88
C ILE A 85 7.46 10.40 5.67
N ILE A 86 7.71 10.95 4.48
CA ILE A 86 8.92 11.72 4.18
C ILE A 86 9.05 12.92 5.14
N LEU A 87 7.96 13.66 5.36
CA LEU A 87 7.97 14.80 6.28
C LEU A 87 8.19 14.36 7.74
N LEU A 88 7.58 13.27 8.17
CA LEU A 88 7.78 12.72 9.51
C LEU A 88 9.24 12.29 9.71
N GLU A 89 9.83 11.57 8.76
CA GLU A 89 11.23 11.14 8.81
C GLU A 89 12.20 12.33 8.80
N GLN A 90 11.90 13.36 8.00
CA GLN A 90 12.73 14.56 7.89
C GLN A 90 12.71 15.41 9.17
N TYR A 91 11.54 15.57 9.79
CA TYR A 91 11.33 16.51 10.91
C TYR A 91 11.12 15.81 12.26
N ALA A 92 11.37 14.50 12.37
CA ALA A 92 11.16 13.74 13.60
C ALA A 92 11.92 14.33 14.79
N SER A 93 13.20 14.68 14.59
CA SER A 93 14.03 15.27 15.63
C SER A 93 13.53 16.65 16.08
N ASP A 94 13.12 17.51 15.14
CA ASP A 94 12.60 18.85 15.46
C ASP A 94 11.28 18.77 16.24
N LEU A 95 10.49 17.72 16.02
CA LEU A 95 9.20 17.48 16.66
C LEU A 95 9.30 16.67 17.97
N ASP A 96 10.50 16.32 18.41
CA ASP A 96 10.76 15.42 19.55
C ASP A 96 10.07 14.05 19.42
N ILE A 97 9.94 13.54 18.19
CA ILE A 97 9.38 12.21 17.92
C ILE A 97 10.49 11.18 18.16
N SER A 98 10.30 10.30 19.15
CA SER A 98 11.22 9.19 19.39
C SER A 98 11.27 8.23 18.21
N LYS A 99 12.34 7.45 18.09
CA LYS A 99 12.48 6.46 17.00
C LYS A 99 11.35 5.43 17.04
N GLU A 100 10.96 5.01 18.24
CA GLU A 100 9.87 4.07 18.48
C GLU A 100 8.54 4.66 17.99
N ASN A 101 8.24 5.91 18.37
CA ASN A 101 7.02 6.59 17.92
C ASN A 101 7.00 6.82 16.41
N LEU A 102 8.13 7.19 15.80
CA LEU A 102 8.21 7.36 14.34
C LEU A 102 7.88 6.05 13.61
N VAL A 103 8.39 4.92 14.10
CA VAL A 103 8.09 3.59 13.56
C VAL A 103 6.59 3.28 13.70
N ILE A 104 5.98 3.57 14.86
CA ILE A 104 4.54 3.40 15.08
C ILE A 104 3.73 4.28 14.12
N PHE A 105 4.10 5.54 13.93
CA PHE A 105 3.38 6.48 13.05
C PHE A 105 3.41 5.97 11.61
N ASN A 106 4.59 5.57 11.13
CA ASN A 106 4.76 5.00 9.80
C ASN A 106 3.94 3.71 9.61
N ALA A 107 3.92 2.84 10.62
CA ALA A 107 3.15 1.60 10.59
C ALA A 107 1.62 1.87 10.52
N LEU A 108 1.11 2.81 11.31
CA LEU A 108 -0.30 3.22 11.28
C LEU A 108 -0.69 3.85 9.94
N LEU A 109 0.14 4.74 9.37
CA LEU A 109 -0.09 5.32 8.05
C LEU A 109 -0.11 4.26 6.94
N ARG A 110 0.80 3.29 6.98
CA ARG A 110 0.83 2.19 6.00
C ARG A 110 -0.35 1.23 6.15
N SER A 111 -0.89 1.10 7.35
CA SER A 111 -2.05 0.26 7.68
C SER A 111 -3.40 0.95 7.47
N SER A 112 -3.41 2.25 7.15
CA SER A 112 -4.61 3.05 6.88
C SER A 112 -5.46 2.55 5.69
N LEU A 113 -5.02 1.49 5.00
CA LEU A 113 -5.77 0.76 3.99
C LEU A 113 -7.03 0.07 4.53
N ILE A 114 -7.26 0.05 5.85
CA ILE A 114 -8.50 -0.46 6.46
C ILE A 114 -9.75 0.18 5.83
N GLY A 115 -9.71 1.46 5.43
CA GLY A 115 -10.81 2.09 4.71
C GLY A 115 -11.12 1.43 3.36
N LYS A 116 -10.10 1.01 2.61
CA LYS A 116 -10.29 0.28 1.35
C LYS A 116 -10.93 -1.09 1.56
N TYR A 117 -10.63 -1.76 2.68
CA TYR A 117 -11.33 -3.00 3.05
C TYR A 117 -12.79 -2.73 3.43
N MET A 118 -13.05 -1.68 4.21
CA MET A 118 -14.41 -1.22 4.53
C MET A 118 -15.22 -0.88 3.27
N GLU A 119 -14.55 -0.46 2.19
CA GLU A 119 -15.13 -0.21 0.87
C GLU A 119 -15.14 -1.44 -0.07
N SER A 120 -14.73 -2.64 0.38
CA SER A 120 -14.58 -3.87 -0.44
C SER A 120 -13.57 -3.76 -1.60
N LYS A 121 -12.61 -2.83 -1.53
CA LYS A 121 -11.56 -2.64 -2.55
C LYS A 121 -10.31 -3.49 -2.31
N ILE A 122 -10.14 -4.03 -1.11
CA ILE A 122 -9.05 -4.93 -0.72
C ILE A 122 -9.64 -6.11 0.03
N SER A 123 -9.04 -7.30 -0.13
CA SER A 123 -9.49 -8.54 0.51
C SER A 123 -9.23 -8.54 2.02
N LEU A 124 -10.04 -9.31 2.76
CA LEU A 124 -9.83 -9.55 4.19
C LEU A 124 -8.40 -10.04 4.51
N ASN A 125 -7.89 -10.99 3.72
CA ASN A 125 -6.57 -11.57 3.93
C ASN A 125 -5.45 -10.55 3.70
N ASP A 126 -5.52 -9.77 2.62
CA ASP A 126 -4.52 -8.73 2.37
C ASP A 126 -4.50 -7.66 3.47
N THR A 127 -5.67 -7.30 4.00
CA THR A 127 -5.78 -6.34 5.11
C THR A 127 -5.24 -6.94 6.41
N TYR A 128 -5.58 -8.18 6.72
CA TYR A 128 -5.03 -8.90 7.88
C TYR A 128 -3.51 -9.01 7.81
N ASP A 129 -2.95 -9.51 6.70
CA ASP A 129 -1.51 -9.69 6.52
C ASP A 129 -0.76 -8.36 6.70
N ASN A 130 -1.33 -7.27 6.18
CA ASN A 130 -0.76 -5.94 6.34
C ASN A 130 -0.79 -5.48 7.81
N ILE A 131 -1.90 -5.68 8.53
CA ILE A 131 -2.00 -5.33 9.95
C ILE A 131 -0.99 -6.13 10.79
N VAL A 132 -0.83 -7.43 10.51
CA VAL A 132 0.16 -8.29 11.18
C VAL A 132 1.59 -7.83 10.89
N GLU A 133 1.91 -7.54 9.63
CA GLU A 133 3.24 -7.04 9.24
C GLU A 133 3.56 -5.73 9.96
N GLN A 134 2.61 -4.78 9.96
CA GLN A 134 2.81 -3.48 10.55
C GLN A 134 2.79 -3.49 12.09
N SER A 135 2.02 -4.38 12.73
CA SER A 135 2.07 -4.53 14.19
C SER A 135 3.43 -5.05 14.66
N LYS A 136 4.03 -5.98 13.91
CA LYS A 136 5.39 -6.48 14.16
C LYS A 136 6.44 -5.39 13.95
N VAL A 137 6.31 -4.57 12.89
CA VAL A 137 7.19 -3.41 12.67
C VAL A 137 7.08 -2.40 13.82
N ALA A 138 5.87 -2.14 14.30
CA ALA A 138 5.60 -1.22 15.41
C ALA A 138 5.99 -1.75 16.80
N ASP A 139 6.51 -2.98 16.89
CA ASP A 139 6.78 -3.70 18.14
C ASP A 139 5.59 -3.66 19.11
N MET A 140 4.38 -3.89 18.57
CA MET A 140 3.13 -3.77 19.30
C MET A 140 2.28 -5.03 19.11
N SER A 141 1.61 -5.47 20.18
CA SER A 141 0.68 -6.59 20.07
C SER A 141 -0.39 -6.29 19.02
N ILE A 142 -0.78 -7.31 18.24
CA ILE A 142 -1.71 -7.12 17.14
C ILE A 142 -3.04 -6.54 17.60
N ASP A 143 -3.53 -6.94 18.78
CA ASP A 143 -4.76 -6.41 19.37
C ASP A 143 -4.64 -4.91 19.68
N ARG A 144 -3.50 -4.50 20.26
CA ARG A 144 -3.26 -3.09 20.60
C ARG A 144 -3.07 -2.25 19.35
N PHE A 145 -2.28 -2.73 18.39
CA PHE A 145 -2.06 -2.06 17.11
C PHE A 145 -3.37 -1.91 16.32
N PHE A 146 -4.17 -2.97 16.24
CA PHE A 146 -5.46 -2.95 15.58
C PHE A 146 -6.44 -1.98 16.26
N TYR A 147 -6.40 -1.87 17.60
CA TYR A 147 -7.19 -0.88 18.33
C TYR A 147 -6.81 0.56 17.95
N PHE A 148 -5.51 0.92 17.96
CA PHE A 148 -5.07 2.26 17.55
C PHE A 148 -5.44 2.56 16.08
N LEU A 149 -5.26 1.58 15.19
CA LEU A 149 -5.65 1.70 13.80
C LEU A 149 -7.16 1.94 13.65
N SER A 150 -7.98 1.23 14.42
CA SER A 150 -9.44 1.35 14.42
C SER A 150 -9.89 2.72 14.92
N VAL A 151 -9.28 3.20 16.01
CA VAL A 151 -9.55 4.55 16.55
C VAL A 151 -9.14 5.61 15.54
N TYR A 152 -7.97 5.50 14.93
CA TYR A 152 -7.50 6.43 13.90
C TYR A 152 -8.48 6.47 12.72
N TYR A 153 -8.82 5.31 12.16
CA TYR A 153 -9.76 5.22 11.04
C TYR A 153 -11.11 5.84 11.39
N GLN A 154 -11.66 5.54 12.57
CA GLN A 154 -12.93 6.11 13.02
C GLN A 154 -12.85 7.62 13.20
N CYS A 155 -11.76 8.16 13.75
CA CYS A 155 -11.59 9.61 13.87
C CYS A 155 -11.51 10.29 12.50
N ASP A 156 -10.78 9.71 11.54
CA ASP A 156 -10.64 10.25 10.19
C ASP A 156 -11.98 10.25 9.45
N VAL A 157 -12.67 9.11 9.37
CA VAL A 157 -13.95 9.04 8.63
C VAL A 157 -15.09 9.78 9.34
N ALA A 158 -15.10 9.80 10.68
CA ALA A 158 -16.08 10.58 11.45
C ALA A 158 -15.90 12.09 11.29
N SER A 159 -14.74 12.57 10.84
CA SER A 159 -14.53 13.99 10.60
C SER A 159 -15.28 14.54 9.37
N TYR A 160 -15.80 13.66 8.50
CA TYR A 160 -16.61 13.97 7.32
C TYR A 160 -18.13 13.78 7.57
N THR A 161 -18.58 14.08 8.80
CA THR A 161 -19.99 14.05 9.18
C THR A 161 -20.43 15.42 9.70
N GLY A 162 -21.70 15.77 9.55
CA GLY A 162 -22.20 17.09 9.96
C GLY A 162 -22.01 17.35 11.46
N ASP A 163 -22.23 16.35 12.32
CA ASP A 163 -22.06 16.47 13.77
C ASP A 163 -20.60 16.70 14.22
N ALA A 164 -19.63 16.42 13.34
CA ALA A 164 -18.22 16.68 13.57
C ALA A 164 -17.74 18.06 13.09
N GLY A 165 -18.62 18.85 12.47
CA GLY A 165 -18.26 20.09 11.78
C GLY A 165 -17.59 19.85 10.42
N GLY A 166 -17.69 18.63 9.88
CA GLY A 166 -17.24 18.27 8.55
C GLY A 166 -18.29 18.51 7.48
N ILE A 167 -17.94 18.23 6.22
CA ILE A 167 -18.93 18.16 5.15
C ILE A 167 -19.73 16.86 5.33
N PRO A 168 -21.08 16.92 5.47
CA PRO A 168 -21.94 15.74 5.54
C PRO A 168 -21.74 14.81 4.33
N TYR A 169 -21.01 13.70 4.53
CA TYR A 169 -20.73 12.75 3.46
C TYR A 169 -20.71 11.30 3.97
N LEU A 170 -20.12 11.06 5.15
CA LEU A 170 -19.89 9.72 5.70
C LEU A 170 -20.80 9.36 6.87
N GLU A 171 -21.95 10.04 7.03
CA GLU A 171 -22.87 9.77 8.15
C GLU A 171 -23.41 8.34 8.12
N HIS A 172 -23.65 7.80 6.93
CA HIS A 172 -24.12 6.43 6.71
C HIS A 172 -23.16 5.34 7.25
N LEU A 173 -21.91 5.68 7.58
CA LEU A 173 -20.96 4.74 8.19
C LEU A 173 -21.30 4.43 9.65
N PHE A 174 -22.00 5.31 10.37
CA PHE A 174 -22.17 5.24 11.82
C PHE A 174 -23.63 5.11 12.23
N ASP A 175 -23.85 4.50 13.39
CA ASP A 175 -25.12 4.57 14.09
C ASP A 175 -25.22 5.88 14.87
N TYR A 176 -26.42 6.48 14.88
CA TYR A 176 -26.70 7.69 15.63
C TYR A 176 -27.85 7.49 16.62
N LYS A 177 -27.70 8.09 17.80
CA LYS A 177 -28.77 8.24 18.79
C LYS A 177 -28.79 9.70 19.26
N ASN A 178 -29.95 10.34 19.18
CA ASN A 178 -30.14 11.76 19.54
C ASN A 178 -29.15 12.70 18.82
N GLY A 179 -28.90 12.46 17.53
CA GLY A 179 -28.00 13.29 16.72
C GLY A 179 -26.51 13.13 17.03
N GLN A 180 -26.12 12.12 17.82
CA GLN A 180 -24.72 11.82 18.13
C GLN A 180 -24.37 10.38 17.78
N LYS A 181 -23.12 10.15 17.34
CA LYS A 181 -22.61 8.81 17.07
C LYS A 181 -22.69 7.95 18.32
N VAL A 182 -23.16 6.72 18.18
CA VAL A 182 -23.26 5.76 19.29
C VAL A 182 -21.87 5.21 19.62
N TYR A 183 -21.43 5.38 20.86
CA TYR A 183 -20.19 4.79 21.37
C TYR A 183 -20.49 3.48 22.10
N CYS A 184 -19.60 2.50 21.94
CA CYS A 184 -19.71 1.19 22.59
C CYS A 184 -18.64 1.05 23.67
N GLU A 185 -19.05 1.06 24.94
CA GLU A 185 -18.15 0.97 26.10
C GLU A 185 -17.31 -0.33 26.12
N GLU A 186 -17.88 -1.45 25.67
CA GLU A 186 -17.20 -2.75 25.64
C GLU A 186 -16.03 -2.78 24.65
N THR A 187 -16.27 -2.26 23.44
CA THR A 187 -15.25 -2.25 22.37
C THR A 187 -14.37 -1.01 22.43
N LYS A 188 -14.79 0.02 23.18
CA LYS A 188 -14.17 1.35 23.23
C LYS A 188 -14.09 2.03 21.85
N LEU A 189 -15.09 1.76 21.01
CA LEU A 189 -15.18 2.25 19.64
C LEU A 189 -16.56 2.82 19.34
N LEU A 190 -16.66 3.64 18.29
CA LEU A 190 -17.93 4.04 17.72
C LEU A 190 -18.59 2.84 17.03
N LYS A 191 -19.91 2.75 17.13
CA LYS A 191 -20.70 1.76 16.40
C LYS A 191 -20.84 2.19 14.95
N PHE A 192 -20.38 1.32 14.06
CA PHE A 192 -20.66 1.44 12.63
C PHE A 192 -22.09 0.97 12.33
N SER A 193 -22.63 1.39 11.18
CA SER A 193 -23.87 0.83 10.66
C SER A 193 -23.69 -0.66 10.33
N GLU A 194 -24.80 -1.40 10.22
CA GLU A 194 -24.82 -2.86 10.15
C GLU A 194 -23.82 -3.47 9.15
N VAL A 195 -23.79 -2.93 7.92
CA VAL A 195 -22.90 -3.40 6.85
C VAL A 195 -21.43 -3.29 7.24
N TYR A 196 -21.02 -2.15 7.80
CA TYR A 196 -19.63 -1.89 8.19
C TYR A 196 -19.26 -2.56 9.50
N THR A 197 -20.22 -2.73 10.42
CA THR A 197 -20.06 -3.55 11.62
C THR A 197 -19.75 -4.99 11.24
N SER A 198 -20.46 -5.56 10.27
CA SER A 198 -20.20 -6.93 9.81
C SER A 198 -18.76 -7.09 9.27
N LYS A 199 -18.30 -6.15 8.42
CA LYS A 199 -16.91 -6.15 7.91
C LYS A 199 -15.86 -5.99 9.01
N TYR A 200 -16.09 -5.07 9.93
CA TYR A 200 -15.21 -4.87 11.08
C TYR A 200 -15.12 -6.13 11.94
N ASN A 201 -16.25 -6.78 12.20
CA ASN A 201 -16.32 -8.01 12.99
C ASN A 201 -15.60 -9.17 12.30
N GLU A 202 -15.72 -9.30 10.98
CA GLU A 202 -15.00 -10.32 10.21
C GLU A 202 -13.47 -10.14 10.33
N LEU A 203 -12.97 -8.91 10.21
CA LEU A 203 -11.56 -8.59 10.40
C LEU A 203 -11.10 -8.80 11.85
N SER A 204 -11.90 -8.32 12.81
CA SER A 204 -11.63 -8.50 14.25
C SER A 204 -11.59 -9.97 14.65
N LYS A 205 -12.50 -10.78 14.10
CA LYS A 205 -12.56 -12.23 14.32
C LYS A 205 -11.30 -12.90 13.77
N LYS A 206 -10.92 -12.60 12.52
CA LYS A 206 -9.70 -13.16 11.92
C LYS A 206 -8.45 -12.82 12.73
N ILE A 207 -8.34 -11.58 13.20
CA ILE A 207 -7.25 -11.15 14.08
C ILE A 207 -7.21 -11.98 15.38
N LYS A 208 -8.34 -12.16 16.04
CA LYS A 208 -8.43 -12.92 17.30
C LYS A 208 -8.19 -14.43 17.12
N GLU A 209 -8.67 -15.03 16.02
CA GLU A 209 -8.59 -16.47 15.79
C GLU A 209 -7.19 -16.92 15.35
N GLU A 210 -6.59 -16.22 14.39
CA GLU A 210 -5.28 -16.62 13.83
C GLU A 210 -4.13 -16.27 14.79
N TYR A 211 -4.24 -15.19 15.56
CA TYR A 211 -3.24 -14.87 16.60
C TYR A 211 -3.21 -15.92 17.72
N ARG A 212 -4.38 -16.44 18.15
CA ARG A 212 -4.45 -17.53 19.15
C ARG A 212 -3.79 -18.82 18.65
N LEU A 213 -3.77 -19.06 17.34
CA LEU A 213 -3.09 -20.21 16.75
C LEU A 213 -1.56 -20.03 16.70
N GLU A 214 -1.08 -18.80 16.48
CA GLU A 214 0.36 -18.49 16.56
C GLU A 214 0.88 -18.57 18.01
N ASP A 215 0.18 -17.99 18.98
CA ASP A 215 0.58 -18.00 20.40
C ASP A 215 0.62 -19.42 21.01
N ASN A 216 -0.31 -20.30 20.60
CA ASN A 216 -0.31 -21.69 21.03
C ASN A 216 0.83 -22.52 20.39
N LYS A 217 1.38 -22.08 19.25
CA LYS A 217 2.51 -22.74 18.59
C LYS A 217 3.83 -22.47 19.32
N TYR A 218 3.94 -21.33 20.02
CA TYR A 218 5.13 -20.93 20.79
C TYR A 218 5.07 -21.30 22.29
N LYS A 219 3.97 -21.90 22.76
CA LYS A 219 3.80 -22.38 24.15
C LYS A 219 4.17 -23.84 24.38
N THR A 220 4.74 -24.55 23.40
CA THR A 220 5.40 -25.84 23.68
C THR A 220 6.83 -25.56 24.14
N GLU A 221 7.05 -25.82 25.43
CA GLU A 221 8.30 -25.58 26.16
C GLU A 221 9.52 -26.18 25.43
N ILE A 222 10.49 -25.34 25.10
CA ILE A 222 11.88 -25.77 24.84
C ILE A 222 12.64 -25.54 26.15
N PRO A 223 13.19 -26.58 26.79
CA PRO A 223 14.06 -26.39 27.95
C PRO A 223 15.31 -25.63 27.53
N ILE A 224 15.56 -24.50 28.18
CA ILE A 224 16.78 -23.73 27.98
C ILE A 224 17.94 -24.53 28.59
N GLN A 225 18.75 -25.16 27.73
CA GLN A 225 20.14 -25.48 28.05
C GLN A 225 21.04 -24.65 27.15
N SER A 226 21.66 -23.64 27.76
CA SER A 226 22.62 -22.74 27.13
C SER A 226 23.91 -23.49 26.79
N ASN A 227 24.15 -23.69 25.49
CA ASN A 227 25.48 -23.75 24.88
C ASN A 227 25.34 -23.62 23.35
N LEU A 228 25.23 -22.39 22.85
CA LEU A 228 25.26 -22.10 21.43
C LEU A 228 26.71 -22.19 20.92
N LYS A 229 27.01 -23.26 20.17
CA LYS A 229 28.20 -23.35 19.32
C LYS A 229 27.76 -23.03 17.89
N ILE A 230 28.38 -22.06 17.23
CA ILE A 230 28.07 -21.73 15.83
C ILE A 230 28.54 -22.90 14.95
N VAL A 231 27.59 -23.61 14.34
CA VAL A 231 27.87 -24.71 13.39
C VAL A 231 27.34 -24.32 12.01
N GLY A 232 28.15 -23.59 11.25
CA GLY A 232 27.97 -23.42 9.80
C GLY A 232 27.16 -22.20 9.33
N LYS A 233 27.40 -21.80 8.07
CA LYS A 233 26.65 -20.76 7.34
C LYS A 233 25.34 -21.36 6.82
N ILE A 234 24.23 -20.67 7.06
CA ILE A 234 22.91 -21.02 6.50
C ILE A 234 22.88 -20.53 5.05
N ASP A 235 22.55 -21.45 4.14
CA ASP A 235 22.31 -21.16 2.73
C ASP A 235 20.85 -20.72 2.52
N LEU A 236 20.66 -19.44 2.20
CA LEU A 236 19.35 -18.79 2.03
C LEU A 236 18.59 -19.29 0.79
N SER A 237 19.26 -19.95 -0.16
CA SER A 237 18.63 -20.51 -1.37
C SER A 237 17.57 -21.57 -1.08
N LYS A 238 17.61 -22.18 0.11
CA LYS A 238 16.64 -23.21 0.55
C LYS A 238 15.34 -22.63 1.10
N PHE A 239 15.23 -21.30 1.22
CA PHE A 239 14.07 -20.61 1.79
C PHE A 239 13.29 -19.76 0.77
N GLU A 240 13.68 -19.77 -0.51
CA GLU A 240 12.90 -19.14 -1.57
C GLU A 240 11.57 -19.90 -1.75
N LYS A 241 10.45 -19.22 -1.48
CA LYS A 241 9.11 -19.74 -1.81
C LYS A 241 9.03 -20.02 -3.32
N SER A 242 8.49 -21.17 -3.69
CA SER A 242 8.26 -21.49 -5.11
C SER A 242 7.34 -20.45 -5.75
N LYS A 243 7.84 -19.77 -6.79
CA LYS A 243 7.09 -18.78 -7.56
C LYS A 243 5.96 -19.48 -8.31
N LYS A 244 4.72 -19.06 -8.08
CA LYS A 244 3.50 -19.75 -8.58
C LYS A 244 3.38 -19.69 -10.11
N GLU A 245 3.96 -18.67 -10.73
CA GLU A 245 3.95 -18.46 -12.17
C GLU A 245 5.00 -19.29 -12.91
N ILE A 246 5.95 -19.91 -12.19
CA ILE A 246 7.05 -20.65 -12.79
C ILE A 246 6.65 -22.10 -13.01
N VAL A 247 6.82 -22.57 -14.24
CA VAL A 247 6.58 -23.95 -14.62
C VAL A 247 7.92 -24.66 -14.75
N ASN A 248 8.09 -25.73 -13.96
CA ASN A 248 9.24 -26.62 -14.07
C ASN A 248 9.17 -27.37 -15.41
N ASN A 249 10.31 -27.53 -16.09
CA ASN A 249 10.44 -28.17 -17.41
C ASN A 249 9.94 -27.35 -18.62
N LYS A 250 9.72 -26.04 -18.46
CA LYS A 250 9.47 -25.11 -19.57
C LYS A 250 10.41 -23.91 -19.49
N GLU A 251 10.67 -23.26 -20.63
CA GLU A 251 11.30 -21.95 -20.64
C GLU A 251 10.30 -20.91 -20.08
N ASN A 252 10.70 -20.22 -19.01
CA ASN A 252 9.85 -19.21 -18.36
C ASN A 252 10.22 -17.85 -18.94
N ILE A 253 9.29 -17.24 -19.66
CA ILE A 253 9.54 -16.07 -20.50
C ILE A 253 8.67 -14.91 -20.00
N TYR A 254 9.30 -13.89 -19.44
CA TYR A 254 8.60 -12.69 -18.98
C TYR A 254 8.37 -11.71 -20.12
N ILE A 255 7.11 -11.30 -20.29
CA ILE A 255 6.69 -10.29 -21.27
C ILE A 255 6.18 -9.08 -20.50
N ILE A 256 6.86 -7.95 -20.65
CA ILE A 256 6.67 -6.79 -19.78
C ILE A 256 5.79 -5.76 -20.49
N ASP A 257 4.75 -5.32 -19.79
CA ASP A 257 3.83 -4.26 -20.24
C ASP A 257 4.41 -2.84 -20.01
N THR A 258 3.97 -1.85 -20.80
CA THR A 258 4.42 -0.46 -20.75
C THR A 258 4.20 0.17 -19.38
N ASN A 259 3.03 -0.07 -18.77
CA ASN A 259 2.69 0.49 -17.46
C ASN A 259 3.69 0.08 -16.37
N VAL A 260 4.26 -1.12 -16.48
CA VAL A 260 5.25 -1.62 -15.52
C VAL A 260 6.55 -0.83 -15.60
N PHE A 261 6.97 -0.42 -16.80
CA PHE A 261 8.16 0.43 -16.97
C PHE A 261 7.93 1.87 -16.49
N VAL A 262 6.70 2.38 -16.61
CA VAL A 262 6.33 3.71 -16.09
C VAL A 262 6.40 3.72 -14.56
N ASP A 263 5.88 2.67 -13.92
CA ASP A 263 5.81 2.56 -12.45
C ASP A 263 7.13 2.09 -11.82
N TYR A 264 7.88 1.22 -12.51
CA TYR A 264 9.09 0.60 -11.99
C TYR A 264 10.14 0.37 -13.10
N PRO A 265 10.90 1.41 -13.48
CA PRO A 265 11.79 1.37 -14.66
C PRO A 265 12.93 0.35 -14.57
N ASP A 266 13.29 -0.09 -13.36
CA ASP A 266 14.38 -1.04 -13.12
C ASP A 266 13.92 -2.52 -13.16
N ILE A 267 12.70 -2.79 -13.61
CA ILE A 267 12.04 -4.10 -13.49
C ILE A 267 12.83 -5.26 -14.12
N ILE A 268 13.49 -5.01 -15.27
CA ILE A 268 14.32 -5.99 -15.95
C ILE A 268 15.38 -6.54 -14.99
N SER A 269 16.13 -5.66 -14.31
CA SER A 269 17.16 -6.06 -13.34
C SER A 269 16.62 -6.90 -12.18
N LYS A 270 15.31 -6.90 -11.98
CA LYS A 270 14.65 -7.64 -10.91
C LYS A 270 14.20 -9.04 -11.33
N ILE A 271 14.16 -9.35 -12.61
CA ILE A 271 13.89 -10.69 -13.12
C ILE A 271 15.19 -11.50 -13.01
N ASP A 272 15.13 -12.68 -12.43
CA ASP A 272 16.27 -13.62 -12.31
C ASP A 272 16.87 -13.91 -13.69
N GLU A 273 18.20 -13.90 -13.81
CA GLU A 273 18.93 -14.03 -15.08
C GLU A 273 18.63 -15.35 -15.80
N LYS A 274 18.21 -16.39 -15.07
CA LYS A 274 17.80 -17.68 -15.67
C LYS A 274 16.50 -17.62 -16.47
N TYR A 275 15.71 -16.55 -16.32
CA TYR A 275 14.46 -16.36 -17.05
C TYR A 275 14.64 -15.38 -18.21
N SER A 276 14.08 -15.76 -19.35
CA SER A 276 14.08 -14.97 -20.57
C SER A 276 13.15 -13.76 -20.43
N VAL A 277 13.54 -12.64 -21.03
CA VAL A 277 12.73 -11.41 -21.07
C VAL A 277 12.49 -11.04 -22.52
N VAL A 278 11.22 -10.82 -22.86
CA VAL A 278 10.77 -10.37 -24.17
C VAL A 278 10.03 -9.05 -24.02
N ILE A 279 10.34 -8.09 -24.88
CA ILE A 279 9.66 -6.81 -24.94
C ILE A 279 8.96 -6.69 -26.29
N SER A 280 7.65 -6.41 -26.27
CA SER A 280 6.91 -6.15 -27.50
C SER A 280 7.38 -4.85 -28.13
N ALA A 281 7.55 -4.82 -29.46
CA ALA A 281 7.84 -3.59 -30.20
C ALA A 281 6.81 -2.48 -29.90
N LYS A 282 5.56 -2.85 -29.59
CA LYS A 282 4.52 -1.88 -29.20
C LYS A 282 4.84 -1.18 -27.88
N VAL A 283 5.45 -1.88 -26.93
CA VAL A 283 5.83 -1.31 -25.63
C VAL A 283 6.91 -0.25 -25.79
N ILE A 284 7.89 -0.50 -26.68
CA ILE A 284 8.93 0.49 -27.00
C ILE A 284 8.32 1.74 -27.65
N ASP A 285 7.45 1.55 -28.64
CA ASP A 285 6.73 2.63 -29.32
C ASP A 285 5.90 3.49 -28.34
N GLU A 286 5.23 2.86 -27.37
CA GLU A 286 4.49 3.58 -26.33
C GLU A 286 5.39 4.34 -25.38
N LEU A 287 6.50 3.74 -24.92
CA LEU A 287 7.47 4.43 -24.08
C LEU A 287 8.05 5.66 -24.79
N ASP A 288 8.33 5.58 -26.09
CA ASP A 288 8.82 6.72 -26.86
C ASP A 288 7.78 7.84 -26.97
N TYR A 289 6.51 7.52 -27.20
CA TYR A 289 5.43 8.51 -27.23
C TYR A 289 5.22 9.18 -25.85
N LEU A 290 5.28 8.40 -24.78
CA LEU A 290 5.06 8.84 -23.40
C LEU A 290 6.12 9.82 -22.87
N LYS A 291 7.28 9.95 -23.54
CA LYS A 291 8.30 10.97 -23.22
C LYS A 291 7.76 12.40 -23.27
N VAL A 292 6.73 12.65 -24.08
CA VAL A 292 6.22 14.01 -24.35
C VAL A 292 4.95 14.32 -23.55
N SER A 293 4.13 13.31 -23.24
CA SER A 293 2.77 13.48 -22.73
C SER A 293 2.59 13.27 -21.21
N LEU A 294 3.64 12.88 -20.48
CA LEU A 294 3.55 12.52 -19.05
C LEU A 294 4.07 13.60 -18.08
N THR A 295 3.86 13.40 -16.77
CA THR A 295 4.42 14.23 -15.70
C THR A 295 5.96 14.16 -15.66
N GLU A 296 6.65 15.14 -15.08
CA GLU A 296 8.12 15.19 -15.03
C GLU A 296 8.76 13.96 -14.34
N GLU A 297 8.08 13.36 -13.35
CA GLU A 297 8.54 12.13 -12.69
C GLU A 297 8.39 10.91 -13.60
N GLN A 298 7.22 10.73 -14.23
CA GLN A 298 6.98 9.63 -15.15
C GLN A 298 7.85 9.73 -16.41
N LYS A 299 8.14 10.94 -16.90
CA LYS A 299 9.10 11.17 -17.97
C LYS A 299 10.50 10.67 -17.58
N ARG A 300 10.95 10.95 -16.36
CA ARG A 300 12.22 10.42 -15.84
C ARG A 300 12.22 8.90 -15.77
N ASN A 301 11.13 8.29 -15.33
CA ASN A 301 11.00 6.83 -15.29
C ASN A 301 11.05 6.23 -16.69
N VAL A 302 10.30 6.78 -17.65
CA VAL A 302 10.28 6.33 -19.05
C VAL A 302 11.68 6.47 -19.69
N GLN A 303 12.36 7.61 -19.48
CA GLN A 303 13.74 7.80 -19.96
C GLN A 303 14.71 6.80 -19.33
N LYS A 304 14.57 6.55 -18.02
CA LYS A 304 15.38 5.55 -17.30
C LYS A 304 15.11 4.14 -17.83
N ALA A 305 13.85 3.77 -18.03
CA ALA A 305 13.45 2.48 -18.56
C ALA A 305 14.05 2.23 -19.94
N LEU A 306 13.94 3.17 -20.88
CA LEU A 306 14.52 3.04 -22.22
C LEU A 306 16.04 2.91 -22.20
N ARG A 307 16.72 3.67 -21.34
CA ARG A 307 18.18 3.52 -21.14
C ARG A 307 18.52 2.11 -20.66
N LEU A 308 17.78 1.60 -19.66
CA LEU A 308 18.01 0.28 -19.08
C LEU A 308 17.66 -0.86 -20.04
N ILE A 309 16.61 -0.70 -20.84
CA ILE A 309 16.27 -1.64 -21.92
C ILE A 309 17.43 -1.73 -22.89
N ASN A 310 17.93 -0.59 -23.38
CA ASN A 310 19.04 -0.55 -24.32
C ASN A 310 20.31 -1.21 -23.74
N GLU A 311 20.68 -0.89 -22.50
CA GLU A 311 21.82 -1.52 -21.82
C GLU A 311 21.63 -3.03 -21.62
N SER A 312 20.40 -3.49 -21.43
CA SER A 312 20.10 -4.90 -21.15
C SER A 312 19.98 -5.76 -22.41
N ILE A 313 19.71 -5.17 -23.58
CA ILE A 313 19.76 -5.89 -24.86
C ILE A 313 21.15 -6.49 -25.06
N ASP A 314 22.20 -5.69 -24.87
CA ASP A 314 23.59 -6.13 -25.08
C ASP A 314 24.11 -7.03 -23.95
N LYS A 315 23.76 -6.74 -22.70
CA LYS A 315 24.32 -7.44 -21.52
C LYS A 315 23.59 -8.72 -21.15
N ARG A 316 22.27 -8.74 -21.30
CA ARG A 316 21.39 -9.82 -20.83
C ARG A 316 20.74 -10.61 -21.97
N GLY A 317 20.83 -10.12 -23.20
CA GLY A 317 20.22 -10.79 -24.35
C GLY A 317 18.69 -10.72 -24.36
N ILE A 318 18.13 -9.58 -23.95
CA ILE A 318 16.68 -9.34 -24.02
C ILE A 318 16.24 -9.35 -25.49
N LYS A 319 15.13 -10.03 -25.78
CA LYS A 319 14.58 -10.11 -27.14
C LYS A 319 13.50 -9.06 -27.32
N MET A 320 13.54 -8.35 -28.45
CA MET A 320 12.41 -7.56 -28.93
C MET A 320 11.63 -8.37 -29.95
N ASP A 321 10.31 -8.41 -29.84
CA ASP A 321 9.45 -9.19 -30.73
C ASP A 321 8.25 -8.36 -31.22
N ILE A 322 7.77 -8.67 -32.42
CA ILE A 322 6.70 -7.94 -33.11
C ILE A 322 5.39 -8.72 -32.98
N ALA A 323 4.28 -8.02 -32.80
CA ALA A 323 2.96 -8.64 -32.73
C ALA A 323 2.63 -9.51 -33.97
N ASP A 324 2.01 -10.67 -33.76
CA ASP A 324 1.48 -11.53 -34.81
C ASP A 324 -0.03 -11.66 -34.68
N LEU A 325 -0.74 -10.90 -35.52
CA LEU A 325 -2.19 -10.79 -35.50
C LEU A 325 -2.92 -12.08 -35.93
N SER A 326 -2.21 -13.04 -36.52
CA SER A 326 -2.79 -14.34 -36.89
C SER A 326 -3.07 -15.23 -35.68
N LEU A 327 -2.35 -15.00 -34.57
CA LEU A 327 -2.48 -15.76 -33.32
C LEU A 327 -3.65 -15.30 -32.44
N LEU A 328 -4.24 -14.15 -32.75
CA LEU A 328 -5.32 -13.56 -31.96
C LEU A 328 -6.69 -14.05 -32.45
N PRO A 329 -7.61 -14.47 -31.56
CA PRO A 329 -8.96 -14.85 -31.96
C PRO A 329 -9.71 -13.70 -32.66
N ASN A 330 -10.60 -14.04 -33.59
CA ASN A 330 -11.31 -13.05 -34.42
C ASN A 330 -12.21 -12.09 -33.62
N ASP A 331 -12.67 -12.50 -32.43
CA ASP A 331 -13.51 -11.68 -31.54
C ASP A 331 -12.74 -10.54 -30.87
N PHE A 332 -11.40 -10.52 -30.97
CA PHE A 332 -10.56 -9.50 -30.35
C PHE A 332 -10.22 -8.37 -31.33
N ASN A 333 -10.22 -7.13 -30.84
CA ASN A 333 -9.78 -5.98 -31.62
C ASN A 333 -8.27 -6.03 -31.91
N LYS A 334 -7.89 -6.24 -33.17
CA LYS A 334 -6.49 -6.38 -33.62
C LYS A 334 -5.65 -5.09 -33.51
N LYS A 335 -6.24 -3.95 -33.15
CA LYS A 335 -5.56 -2.64 -33.10
C LYS A 335 -5.22 -2.13 -31.71
N THR A 336 -5.72 -2.76 -30.64
CA THR A 336 -5.45 -2.27 -29.27
C THR A 336 -4.06 -2.70 -28.81
N PRO A 337 -3.29 -1.83 -28.12
CA PRO A 337 -1.95 -2.16 -27.63
C PRO A 337 -1.88 -3.42 -26.76
N ASP A 338 -2.81 -3.59 -25.83
CA ASP A 338 -2.96 -4.81 -25.01
C ASP A 338 -2.93 -6.08 -25.87
N ASN A 339 -3.68 -6.07 -26.97
CA ASN A 339 -3.82 -7.24 -27.82
C ASN A 339 -2.56 -7.46 -28.66
N LEU A 340 -1.81 -6.40 -29.00
CA LEU A 340 -0.50 -6.52 -29.63
C LEU A 340 0.51 -7.17 -28.68
N ILE A 341 0.54 -6.77 -27.41
CA ILE A 341 1.37 -7.40 -26.38
C ILE A 341 0.94 -8.86 -26.17
N LEU A 342 -0.36 -9.12 -26.11
CA LEU A 342 -0.92 -10.46 -25.95
C LEU A 342 -0.52 -11.39 -27.10
N THR A 343 -0.53 -10.92 -28.35
CA THR A 343 -0.08 -11.75 -29.48
C THR A 343 1.37 -12.16 -29.39
N VAL A 344 2.24 -11.30 -28.84
CA VAL A 344 3.64 -11.65 -28.58
C VAL A 344 3.70 -12.81 -27.57
N ALA A 345 2.89 -12.79 -26.52
CA ALA A 345 2.82 -13.91 -25.58
C ALA A 345 2.32 -15.21 -26.19
N LEU A 346 1.36 -15.13 -27.11
CA LEU A 346 0.84 -16.31 -27.80
C LEU A 346 1.87 -16.99 -28.69
N LYS A 347 2.89 -16.28 -29.20
CA LYS A 347 4.01 -16.91 -29.94
C LYS A 347 4.79 -17.91 -29.10
N TYR A 348 4.85 -17.68 -27.79
CA TYR A 348 5.61 -18.49 -26.85
C TYR A 348 4.73 -19.49 -26.09
N LYS A 349 3.50 -19.75 -26.56
CA LYS A 349 2.52 -20.58 -25.84
C LYS A 349 2.96 -22.05 -25.64
N GLU A 350 3.86 -22.55 -26.48
CA GLU A 350 4.47 -23.87 -26.31
C GLU A 350 5.36 -23.94 -25.05
N GLU A 351 5.94 -22.81 -24.65
CA GLU A 351 6.72 -22.64 -23.41
C GLU A 351 5.83 -22.12 -22.26
N ASN A 352 6.38 -21.34 -21.32
CA ASN A 352 5.61 -20.64 -20.28
C ASN A 352 5.76 -19.12 -20.41
N PRO A 353 4.91 -18.46 -21.21
CA PRO A 353 4.86 -17.01 -21.28
C PRO A 353 4.16 -16.45 -20.05
N ILE A 354 4.82 -15.49 -19.40
CA ILE A 354 4.34 -14.81 -18.20
C ILE A 354 4.23 -13.33 -18.51
N ILE A 355 3.01 -12.81 -18.64
CA ILE A 355 2.80 -11.38 -18.83
C ILE A 355 2.87 -10.68 -17.46
N LEU A 356 3.85 -9.78 -17.34
CA LEU A 356 4.00 -8.88 -16.21
C LEU A 356 3.23 -7.59 -16.51
N THR A 357 2.04 -7.46 -15.93
CA THR A 357 1.14 -6.31 -16.13
C THR A 357 0.31 -6.04 -14.88
N SER A 358 0.03 -4.77 -14.61
CA SER A 358 -0.93 -4.35 -13.58
C SER A 358 -2.32 -4.03 -14.15
N ASP A 359 -2.53 -4.15 -15.46
CA ASP A 359 -3.81 -3.88 -16.10
C ASP A 359 -4.77 -5.08 -15.96
N ASN A 360 -5.98 -4.82 -15.49
CA ASN A 360 -6.98 -5.88 -15.26
C ASN A 360 -7.53 -6.43 -16.58
N GLY A 361 -7.67 -5.59 -17.61
CA GLY A 361 -8.19 -5.99 -18.92
C GLY A 361 -7.25 -6.98 -19.60
N LEU A 362 -5.96 -6.64 -19.68
CA LEU A 362 -4.92 -7.51 -20.23
C LEU A 362 -4.79 -8.80 -19.41
N GLN A 363 -4.89 -8.75 -18.08
CA GLN A 363 -4.88 -9.96 -17.24
C GLN A 363 -6.02 -10.93 -17.58
N ILE A 364 -7.26 -10.42 -17.67
CA ILE A 364 -8.44 -11.26 -17.97
C ILE A 364 -8.30 -11.90 -19.35
N LYS A 365 -7.91 -11.11 -20.36
CA LYS A 365 -7.70 -11.60 -21.73
C LYS A 365 -6.62 -12.69 -21.78
N SER A 366 -5.50 -12.46 -21.10
CA SER A 366 -4.36 -13.38 -21.09
C SER A 366 -4.70 -14.71 -20.43
N LYS A 367 -5.31 -14.66 -19.24
CA LYS A 367 -5.80 -15.86 -18.54
C LYS A 367 -6.82 -16.62 -19.40
N GLY A 368 -7.73 -15.90 -20.07
CA GLY A 368 -8.71 -16.48 -20.98
C GLY A 368 -8.10 -17.24 -22.17
N LEU A 369 -6.88 -16.87 -22.60
CA LEU A 369 -6.15 -17.55 -23.68
C LEU A 369 -5.11 -18.57 -23.20
N GLY A 370 -5.07 -18.83 -21.89
CA GLY A 370 -4.14 -19.78 -21.26
C GLY A 370 -2.72 -19.24 -21.08
N VAL A 371 -2.56 -17.92 -21.01
CA VAL A 371 -1.27 -17.25 -20.74
C VAL A 371 -1.18 -16.85 -19.27
N THR A 372 -0.06 -17.17 -18.63
CA THR A 372 0.19 -16.83 -17.23
C THR A 372 0.38 -15.33 -17.08
N THR A 373 -0.11 -14.76 -15.97
CA THR A 373 0.06 -13.33 -15.68
C THR A 373 0.48 -13.12 -14.25
N ILE A 374 1.28 -12.09 -14.01
CA ILE A 374 1.66 -11.64 -12.67
C ILE A 374 1.62 -10.12 -12.61
N THR A 375 1.11 -9.57 -11.51
CA THR A 375 1.13 -8.11 -11.30
C THR A 375 2.49 -7.63 -10.82
N LEU A 376 2.84 -6.37 -11.09
CA LEU A 376 4.07 -5.76 -10.56
C LEU A 376 4.14 -5.89 -9.03
N LYS A 377 3.02 -5.70 -8.33
CA LYS A 377 2.93 -5.83 -6.88
C LYS A 377 3.23 -7.26 -6.41
N GLU A 378 2.65 -8.26 -7.06
CA GLU A 378 2.90 -9.67 -6.73
C GLU A 378 4.35 -10.06 -7.02
N PHE A 379 4.88 -9.64 -8.17
CA PHE A 379 6.25 -9.90 -8.57
C PHE A 379 7.26 -9.34 -7.55
N LEU A 380 7.06 -8.11 -7.09
CA LEU A 380 7.94 -7.50 -6.07
C LEU A 380 7.77 -8.13 -4.68
N LYS A 381 6.56 -8.58 -4.31
CA LYS A 381 6.31 -9.27 -3.04
C LYS A 381 7.07 -10.59 -2.93
N GLN A 382 7.26 -11.31 -4.03
CA GLN A 382 7.96 -12.61 -4.05
C GLN A 382 9.45 -12.53 -3.70
N ARG A 383 10.05 -11.32 -3.67
CA ARG A 383 11.48 -11.10 -3.40
C ARG A 383 11.80 -10.63 -1.98
N LYS A 384 10.81 -10.49 -1.10
CA LYS A 384 11.02 -10.12 0.31
C LYS A 384 11.40 -11.34 1.15
N TYR A 385 12.58 -11.92 0.94
CA TYR A 385 13.28 -12.77 1.91
C TYR A 385 14.80 -12.63 1.73
#